data_AF-A0A934B5X7-F1
#
_entry.id   AF-A0A934B5X7-F1
#
_cell.length_a   1.000
_cell.length_b   1.000
_cell.length_c   1.000
_cell.angle_alpha   90.00
_cell.angle_beta   90.00
_cell.angle_gamma   90.00
#
_symmetry.space_group_name_H-M   'P 1'
#
loop_
_entity.id
_entity.type
_entity.pdbx_description
1 polymer ?
#
loop_
_entity_poly.entity_id
_entity_poly.type
_entity_poly.pdbx_seq_one_letter_code
_entity_poly.pdbx_strand_id
1 'polypeptide(L)'
;MEIRFQPALLQEVIDSFVEKTEREGDPTYYKEFHEYADPIYEKYMLEDREAEFKKLYQYLFGIWGFSDIVRDSFNEYPLLKEKVGIVLVKGVLKEDQEGVDILRKWGSVEKDLAKEFEEKGLKGVGIKLIPRRFYDPALTRYCRHELMHISDMIDSMFGYDPDTKLGQNPGEETLILQRYRVLWSLSVDSRLVAAGKEPMLSKEDRFKEFRSWYRKIPPPQLKSVFEGLWQTSYFTHSELIEMAADTLRVMDRA
;
A
#
# COMPACT_ATOMS: atom_id res chain seq x y z
N MET A 1 7.22 -5.34 15.66
CA MET A 1 7.11 -5.20 14.20
C MET A 1 8.43 -4.67 13.63
N GLU A 2 8.98 -5.34 12.63
CA GLU A 2 10.16 -4.94 11.87
C GLU A 2 9.77 -4.46 10.47
N ILE A 3 10.35 -3.37 9.95
CA ILE A 3 10.10 -2.88 8.59
C ILE A 3 11.41 -2.98 7.81
N ARG A 4 11.40 -3.71 6.69
CA ARG A 4 12.54 -3.87 5.79
C ARG A 4 12.21 -3.31 4.42
N PHE A 5 13.18 -2.60 3.85
CA PHE A 5 13.10 -2.08 2.49
C PHE A 5 14.06 -2.86 1.60
N GLN A 6 13.62 -3.21 0.39
CA GLN A 6 14.46 -3.91 -0.57
C GLN A 6 15.61 -2.99 -1.03
N PRO A 7 16.88 -3.45 -1.07
CA PRO A 7 18.01 -2.60 -1.46
C PRO A 7 17.85 -1.92 -2.83
N ALA A 8 17.27 -2.62 -3.80
CA ALA A 8 17.00 -2.06 -5.13
C ALA A 8 16.02 -0.87 -5.09
N LEU A 9 15.00 -0.92 -4.20
CA LEU A 9 14.09 0.21 -3.99
C LEU A 9 14.85 1.39 -3.38
N LEU A 10 15.69 1.14 -2.38
CA LEU A 10 16.45 2.20 -1.70
C LEU A 10 17.33 2.96 -2.71
N GLN A 11 18.07 2.21 -3.53
CA GLN A 11 18.88 2.78 -4.60
C GLN A 11 18.03 3.63 -5.56
N GLU A 12 16.94 3.07 -6.09
CA GLU A 12 16.11 3.77 -7.08
C GLU A 12 15.47 5.05 -6.52
N VAL A 13 15.04 5.04 -5.24
CA VAL A 13 14.52 6.25 -4.57
C VAL A 13 15.60 7.32 -4.46
N ILE A 14 16.79 6.96 -3.99
CA ILE A 14 17.89 7.91 -3.76
C ILE A 14 18.37 8.48 -5.10
N ASP A 15 18.66 7.63 -6.08
CA ASP A 15 19.17 8.05 -7.39
C ASP A 15 18.15 8.98 -8.09
N SER A 16 16.87 8.59 -8.12
CA SER A 16 15.82 9.39 -8.78
C SER A 16 15.51 10.70 -8.04
N PHE A 17 15.59 10.70 -6.72
CA PHE A 17 15.38 11.91 -5.92
C PHE A 17 16.50 12.92 -6.13
N VAL A 18 17.76 12.48 -6.06
CA VAL A 18 18.94 13.33 -6.34
C VAL A 18 18.85 13.95 -7.73
N GLU A 19 18.58 13.13 -8.76
CA GLU A 19 18.46 13.61 -10.14
C GLU A 19 17.30 14.60 -10.29
N LYS A 20 16.18 14.39 -9.59
CA LYS A 20 15.04 15.29 -9.61
C LYS A 20 15.40 16.64 -8.98
N THR A 21 15.93 16.66 -7.76
CA THR A 21 16.21 17.92 -7.05
C THR A 21 17.28 18.74 -7.75
N GLU A 22 18.30 18.07 -8.31
CA GLU A 22 19.33 18.75 -9.09
C GLU A 22 18.74 19.42 -10.34
N ARG A 23 17.88 18.71 -11.09
CA ARG A 23 17.15 19.28 -12.23
C ARG A 23 16.24 20.44 -11.85
N GLU A 24 15.68 20.42 -10.65
CA GLU A 24 14.86 21.49 -10.07
C GLU A 24 15.71 22.67 -9.54
N GLY A 25 17.04 22.59 -9.62
CA GLY A 25 17.96 23.66 -9.24
C GLY A 25 18.46 23.59 -7.79
N ASP A 26 18.18 22.51 -7.07
CA ASP A 26 18.69 22.26 -5.72
C ASP A 26 19.76 21.15 -5.73
N PRO A 27 21.06 21.50 -5.71
CA PRO A 27 22.15 20.54 -5.73
C PRO A 27 22.49 19.97 -4.34
N THR A 28 21.72 20.28 -3.29
CA THR A 28 22.04 19.88 -1.91
C THR A 28 22.21 18.37 -1.77
N TYR A 29 21.21 17.60 -2.20
CA TYR A 29 21.23 16.13 -2.11
C TYR A 29 22.27 15.49 -3.02
N TYR A 30 22.54 16.10 -4.18
CA TYR A 30 23.61 15.66 -5.07
C TYR A 30 24.98 15.76 -4.40
N LYS A 31 25.28 16.92 -3.80
CA LYS A 31 26.55 17.14 -3.09
C LYS A 31 26.70 16.21 -1.90
N GLU A 32 25.63 16.06 -1.11
CA GLU A 32 25.64 15.16 0.04
C GLU A 32 25.84 13.69 -0.38
N PHE A 33 25.15 13.22 -1.42
CA PHE A 33 25.38 11.87 -1.96
C PHE A 33 26.85 11.65 -2.33
N HIS A 34 27.45 12.59 -3.07
CA HIS A 34 28.85 12.49 -3.49
C HIS A 34 29.84 12.54 -2.32
N GLU A 35 29.58 13.33 -1.28
CA GLU A 35 30.39 13.38 -0.06
C GLU A 35 30.56 11.98 0.57
N TYR A 36 29.51 11.16 0.53
CA TYR A 36 29.57 9.79 1.04
C TYR A 36 29.96 8.75 -0.01
N ALA A 37 29.64 8.95 -1.28
CA ALA A 37 29.92 8.02 -2.37
C ALA A 37 31.39 8.04 -2.81
N ASP A 38 32.01 9.22 -2.91
CA ASP A 38 33.39 9.37 -3.38
C ASP A 38 34.39 8.56 -2.52
N PRO A 39 34.32 8.57 -1.17
CA PRO A 39 35.16 7.71 -0.33
C PRO A 39 35.01 6.21 -0.60
N ILE A 40 33.86 5.74 -1.10
CA ILE A 40 33.66 4.33 -1.44
C ILE A 40 34.54 3.96 -2.64
N TYR A 41 34.64 4.83 -3.63
CA TYR A 41 35.53 4.64 -4.77
C TYR A 41 37.00 4.66 -4.38
N GLU A 42 37.38 5.50 -3.42
CA GLU A 42 38.78 5.66 -2.98
C GLU A 42 39.26 4.53 -2.05
N LYS A 43 38.40 4.05 -1.14
CA LYS A 43 38.82 3.17 -0.02
C LYS A 43 38.56 1.69 -0.27
N TYR A 44 37.66 1.34 -1.17
CA TYR A 44 37.24 -0.06 -1.38
C TYR A 44 37.57 -0.56 -2.79
N MET A 45 37.95 -1.83 -2.84
CA MET A 45 38.16 -2.56 -4.10
C MET A 45 36.84 -2.78 -4.82
N LEU A 46 36.89 -2.94 -6.14
CA LEU A 46 35.70 -3.03 -6.99
C LEU A 46 34.68 -4.09 -6.51
N GLU A 47 35.17 -5.23 -6.03
CA GLU A 47 34.35 -6.34 -5.52
C GLU A 47 33.61 -6.04 -4.21
N ASP A 48 34.15 -5.14 -3.38
CA ASP A 48 33.55 -4.77 -2.09
C ASP A 48 32.61 -3.56 -2.18
N ARG A 49 32.75 -2.74 -3.24
CA ARG A 49 31.98 -1.50 -3.40
C ARG A 49 30.47 -1.71 -3.36
N GLU A 50 29.96 -2.79 -3.95
CA GLU A 50 28.52 -3.06 -3.99
C GLU A 50 27.92 -3.16 -2.57
N ALA A 51 28.62 -3.83 -1.65
CA ALA A 51 28.17 -3.96 -0.26
C ALA A 51 28.19 -2.61 0.48
N GLU A 52 29.18 -1.77 0.20
CA GLU A 52 29.27 -0.43 0.79
C GLU A 52 28.21 0.53 0.23
N PHE A 53 27.92 0.47 -1.07
CA PHE A 53 26.81 1.23 -1.66
C PHE A 53 25.46 0.84 -1.07
N LYS A 54 25.22 -0.46 -0.81
CA LYS A 54 23.99 -0.90 -0.12
C LYS A 54 23.85 -0.25 1.26
N LYS A 55 24.94 -0.15 2.02
CA LYS A 55 24.95 0.54 3.33
C LYS A 55 24.71 2.04 3.17
N LEU A 56 25.33 2.67 2.16
CA LEU A 56 25.14 4.08 1.86
C LEU A 56 23.68 4.40 1.53
N TYR A 57 23.07 3.66 0.60
CA TYR A 57 21.67 3.88 0.25
C TYR A 57 20.73 3.69 1.44
N GLN A 58 20.99 2.69 2.29
CA GLN A 58 20.23 2.49 3.51
C GLN A 58 20.40 3.64 4.51
N TYR A 59 21.63 4.17 4.65
CA TYR A 59 21.91 5.31 5.49
C TYR A 59 21.17 6.56 4.98
N LEU A 60 21.36 6.94 3.71
CA LEU A 60 20.73 8.12 3.09
C LEU A 60 19.21 8.06 3.14
N PHE A 61 18.63 6.89 2.85
CA PHE A 61 17.18 6.71 2.92
C PHE A 61 16.60 6.91 4.33
N GLY A 62 17.39 6.59 5.37
CA GLY A 62 17.05 6.87 6.75
C GLY A 62 17.18 8.34 7.10
N ILE A 63 18.36 8.94 6.89
CA ILE A 63 18.62 10.35 7.27
C ILE A 63 17.79 11.36 6.48
N TRP A 64 17.46 11.08 5.22
CA TRP A 64 16.53 11.92 4.43
C TRP A 64 15.05 11.70 4.78
N GLY A 65 14.75 10.84 5.76
CA GLY A 65 13.42 10.68 6.33
C GLY A 65 12.45 9.82 5.51
N PHE A 66 12.87 9.23 4.39
CA PHE A 66 11.99 8.39 3.55
C PHE A 66 11.48 7.16 4.30
N SER A 67 12.31 6.59 5.17
CA SER A 67 11.91 5.44 6.00
C SER A 67 10.80 5.78 6.99
N ASP A 68 10.79 7.03 7.46
CA ASP A 68 9.92 7.47 8.55
C ASP A 68 8.48 7.64 8.06
N ILE A 69 8.27 8.06 6.81
CA ILE A 69 6.92 8.21 6.21
C ILE A 69 6.11 6.90 6.32
N VAL A 70 6.73 5.76 5.96
CA VAL A 70 6.09 4.45 6.05
C VAL A 70 5.99 4.01 7.51
N ARG A 71 7.05 4.17 8.31
CA ARG A 71 7.07 3.76 9.72
C ARG A 71 6.00 4.47 10.54
N ASP A 72 5.86 5.78 10.36
CA ASP A 72 4.93 6.61 11.12
C ASP A 72 3.48 6.36 10.74
N SER A 73 3.21 5.92 9.51
CA SER A 73 1.87 5.53 9.08
C SER A 73 1.30 4.39 9.94
N PHE A 74 2.15 3.49 10.46
CA PHE A 74 1.71 2.43 11.38
C PHE A 74 1.33 2.94 12.78
N ASN A 75 1.71 4.17 13.16
CA ASN A 75 1.28 4.75 14.44
C ASN A 75 -0.25 4.93 14.49
N GLU A 76 -0.89 5.04 13.33
CA GLU A 76 -2.35 5.16 13.21
C GLU A 76 -3.08 3.81 13.37
N TYR A 77 -2.35 2.70 13.37
CA TYR A 77 -2.92 1.34 13.37
C TYR A 77 -2.31 0.45 14.47
N PRO A 78 -2.70 0.63 15.75
CA PRO A 78 -2.17 -0.16 16.87
C PRO A 78 -2.32 -1.67 16.69
N LEU A 79 -3.46 -2.13 16.16
CA LEU A 79 -3.71 -3.54 15.88
C LEU A 79 -2.64 -4.14 14.95
N LEU A 80 -2.19 -3.38 13.94
CA LEU A 80 -1.14 -3.84 13.04
C LEU A 80 0.19 -4.00 13.76
N LYS A 81 0.54 -3.09 14.68
CA LYS A 81 1.77 -3.22 15.48
C LYS A 81 1.77 -4.46 16.35
N GLU A 82 0.60 -4.89 16.81
CA GLU A 82 0.41 -6.08 17.64
C GLU A 82 0.37 -7.38 16.83
N LYS A 83 -0.18 -7.35 15.62
CA LYS A 83 -0.44 -8.55 14.80
C LYS A 83 0.56 -8.76 13.67
N VAL A 84 1.37 -7.76 13.33
CA VAL A 84 2.35 -7.83 12.24
C VAL A 84 3.75 -7.95 12.81
N GLY A 85 4.42 -9.04 12.44
CA GLY A 85 5.81 -9.31 12.81
C GLY A 85 6.78 -8.53 11.94
N ILE A 86 6.55 -8.55 10.63
CA ILE A 86 7.43 -7.96 9.63
C ILE A 86 6.66 -7.34 8.47
N VAL A 87 7.20 -6.23 7.96
CA VAL A 87 6.73 -5.52 6.78
C VAL A 87 7.87 -5.50 5.75
N LEU A 88 7.62 -6.00 4.55
CA LEU A 88 8.56 -5.98 3.44
C LEU A 88 8.12 -4.96 2.41
N VAL A 89 8.88 -3.89 2.25
CA VAL A 89 8.62 -2.81 1.30
C VAL A 89 9.50 -3.01 0.06
N LYS A 90 8.89 -3.11 -1.12
CA LYS A 90 9.59 -3.34 -2.38
C LYS A 90 9.15 -2.39 -3.49
N GLY A 91 10.08 -2.15 -4.42
CA GLY A 91 9.86 -1.35 -5.61
C GLY A 91 9.02 -2.09 -6.64
N VAL A 92 8.16 -1.34 -7.33
CA VAL A 92 7.47 -1.77 -8.55
C VAL A 92 7.60 -0.70 -9.63
N LEU A 93 7.38 -1.09 -10.89
CA LEU A 93 7.64 -0.22 -12.05
C LEU A 93 6.42 0.61 -12.45
N LYS A 94 5.21 0.19 -12.07
CA LYS A 94 3.95 0.78 -12.51
C LYS A 94 2.97 0.95 -11.35
N GLU A 95 2.12 1.97 -11.44
CA GLU A 95 1.10 2.29 -10.42
C GLU A 95 0.10 1.15 -10.21
N ASP A 96 -0.26 0.41 -11.27
CA ASP A 96 -1.18 -0.74 -11.18
C ASP A 96 -0.58 -1.97 -10.46
N GLN A 97 0.72 -1.92 -10.16
CA GLN A 97 1.43 -2.94 -9.37
C GLN A 97 1.61 -2.55 -7.91
N GLU A 98 1.30 -1.31 -7.54
CA GLU A 98 1.33 -0.86 -6.15
C GLU A 98 0.22 -1.52 -5.34
N GLY A 99 0.39 -1.49 -4.02
CA GLY A 99 -0.59 -2.00 -3.08
C GLY A 99 0.04 -2.87 -2.01
N VAL A 100 -0.82 -3.38 -1.14
CA VAL A 100 -0.44 -4.15 0.03
C VAL A 100 -1.11 -5.51 0.06
N ASP A 101 -0.47 -6.47 0.71
CA ASP A 101 -1.03 -7.81 0.90
C ASP A 101 -0.43 -8.50 2.13
N ILE A 102 -1.15 -9.49 2.67
CA ILE A 102 -0.62 -10.42 3.67
C ILE A 102 0.29 -11.41 2.96
N LEU A 103 1.54 -11.52 3.43
CA LEU A 103 2.51 -12.45 2.86
C LEU A 103 2.09 -13.88 3.15
N ARG A 104 1.79 -14.64 2.09
CA ARG A 104 1.52 -16.09 2.13
C ARG A 104 2.76 -16.93 1.80
N LYS A 105 3.78 -16.31 1.19
CA LYS A 105 5.04 -16.94 0.80
C LYS A 105 6.19 -16.04 1.18
N TRP A 106 7.23 -16.66 1.72
CA TRP A 106 8.43 -15.98 2.20
C TRP A 106 9.58 -16.23 1.25
N GLY A 107 10.43 -15.23 1.06
CA GLY A 107 11.70 -15.39 0.35
C GLY A 107 12.65 -16.30 1.14
N SER A 108 13.71 -16.76 0.49
CA SER A 108 14.72 -17.61 1.13
C SER A 108 15.40 -16.92 2.32
N VAL A 109 15.57 -15.59 2.25
CA VAL A 109 16.20 -14.78 3.29
C VAL A 109 15.28 -14.57 4.49
N GLU A 110 13.99 -14.40 4.24
CA GLU A 110 13.00 -14.13 5.29
C GLU A 110 12.40 -15.41 5.90
N LYS A 111 12.70 -16.59 5.35
CA LYS A 111 12.06 -17.86 5.74
C LYS A 111 12.23 -18.21 7.22
N ASP A 112 13.41 -17.97 7.79
CA ASP A 112 13.65 -18.28 9.20
C ASP A 112 12.93 -17.27 10.11
N LEU A 113 12.99 -15.98 9.78
CA LEU A 113 12.21 -14.94 10.48
C LEU A 113 10.70 -15.20 10.39
N ALA A 114 10.23 -15.60 9.22
CA ALA A 114 8.83 -15.93 8.98
C ALA A 114 8.33 -17.00 9.93
N LYS A 115 9.13 -18.06 10.12
CA LYS A 115 8.81 -19.14 11.04
C LYS A 115 8.68 -18.64 12.47
N GLU A 116 9.60 -17.80 12.94
CA GLU A 116 9.52 -17.20 14.28
C GLU A 116 8.27 -16.32 14.48
N PHE A 117 7.85 -15.60 13.44
CA PHE A 117 6.64 -14.79 13.48
C PHE A 117 5.37 -15.66 13.46
N GLU A 118 5.32 -16.67 12.61
CA GLU A 118 4.21 -17.61 12.52
C GLU A 118 4.00 -18.38 13.84
N GLU A 119 5.08 -18.82 14.50
CA GLU A 119 5.03 -19.45 15.83
C GLU A 119 4.42 -18.52 16.90
N LYS A 120 4.58 -17.20 16.74
CA LYS A 120 3.98 -16.17 17.62
C LYS A 120 2.58 -15.74 17.17
N GLY A 121 2.04 -16.34 16.11
CA GLY A 121 0.75 -15.97 15.51
C GLY A 121 0.76 -14.60 14.80
N LEU A 122 1.94 -14.06 14.50
CA LEU A 122 2.12 -12.79 13.81
C LEU A 122 2.10 -12.98 12.29
N LYS A 123 1.68 -11.95 11.56
CA LYS A 123 1.59 -11.95 10.09
C LYS A 123 2.76 -11.17 9.46
N GLY A 124 3.07 -11.52 8.22
CA GLY A 124 3.90 -10.71 7.33
C GLY A 124 3.05 -9.84 6.42
N VAL A 125 3.50 -8.62 6.16
CA VAL A 125 2.85 -7.70 5.22
C VAL A 125 3.84 -7.31 4.12
N GLY A 126 3.38 -7.36 2.87
CA GLY A 126 4.12 -6.85 1.73
C GLY A 126 3.56 -5.50 1.31
N ILE A 127 4.42 -4.51 1.10
CA ILE A 127 4.06 -3.20 0.54
C ILE A 127 4.82 -3.05 -0.78
N LYS A 128 4.10 -2.77 -1.86
CA LYS A 128 4.65 -2.47 -3.18
C LYS A 128 4.44 -0.99 -3.49
N LEU A 129 5.52 -0.29 -3.75
CA LEU A 129 5.51 1.14 -4.07
C LEU A 129 6.35 1.41 -5.31
N ILE A 130 5.90 2.33 -6.15
CA ILE A 130 6.81 2.94 -7.12
C ILE A 130 7.81 3.84 -6.37
N PRO A 131 9.09 3.85 -6.71
CA PRO A 131 10.10 4.65 -6.00
C PRO A 131 9.72 6.12 -5.88
N ARG A 132 9.14 6.70 -6.94
CA ARG A 132 8.75 8.11 -6.95
C ARG A 132 7.72 8.50 -5.89
N ARG A 133 7.01 7.54 -5.27
CA ARG A 133 6.09 7.82 -4.17
C ARG A 133 6.79 8.42 -2.96
N PHE A 134 8.04 8.07 -2.70
CA PHE A 134 8.75 8.48 -1.48
C PHE A 134 8.99 9.99 -1.36
N TYR A 135 8.96 10.71 -2.48
CA TYR A 135 9.08 12.17 -2.51
C TYR A 135 7.80 12.85 -3.06
N ASP A 136 6.67 12.14 -3.03
CA ASP A 136 5.37 12.72 -3.29
C ASP A 136 4.62 12.92 -1.96
N PRO A 137 4.14 14.14 -1.65
CA PRO A 137 3.44 14.46 -0.41
C PRO A 137 2.24 13.56 -0.08
N ALA A 138 1.64 12.92 -1.08
CA ALA A 138 0.50 12.04 -0.90
C ALA A 138 0.84 10.63 -0.37
N LEU A 139 2.13 10.28 -0.18
CA LEU A 139 2.50 8.96 0.35
C LEU A 139 1.88 8.67 1.72
N THR A 140 1.79 9.66 2.60
CA THR A 140 1.18 9.46 3.93
C THR A 140 -0.29 9.04 3.82
N ARG A 141 -1.08 9.69 2.96
CA ARG A 141 -2.49 9.30 2.76
C ARG A 141 -2.63 7.97 2.01
N TYR A 142 -1.70 7.68 1.09
CA TYR A 142 -1.62 6.38 0.43
C TYR A 142 -1.37 5.25 1.44
N CYS A 143 -0.32 5.36 2.26
CA CYS A 143 -0.01 4.39 3.32
C CYS A 143 -1.20 4.24 4.28
N ARG A 144 -1.85 5.34 4.67
CA ARG A 144 -3.04 5.27 5.52
C ARG A 144 -4.15 4.43 4.88
N HIS A 145 -4.46 4.67 3.61
CA HIS A 145 -5.47 3.91 2.88
C HIS A 145 -5.15 2.42 2.80
N GLU A 146 -3.94 2.09 2.34
CA GLU A 146 -3.51 0.71 2.19
C GLU A 146 -3.41 -0.03 3.54
N LEU A 147 -2.91 0.62 4.60
CA LEU A 147 -2.85 0.00 5.91
C LEU A 147 -4.24 -0.27 6.50
N MET A 148 -5.27 0.51 6.14
CA MET A 148 -6.64 0.18 6.53
C MET A 148 -7.13 -1.11 5.85
N HIS A 149 -6.75 -1.37 4.59
CA HIS A 149 -7.01 -2.67 3.95
C HIS A 149 -6.33 -3.82 4.70
N ILE A 150 -5.07 -3.67 5.12
CA ILE A 150 -4.40 -4.70 5.94
C ILE A 150 -5.07 -4.87 7.30
N SER A 151 -5.51 -3.78 7.92
CA SER A 151 -6.24 -3.83 9.19
C SER A 151 -7.51 -4.65 9.05
N ASP A 152 -8.27 -4.44 7.99
CA ASP A 152 -9.45 -5.25 7.67
C ASP A 152 -9.05 -6.72 7.43
N MET A 153 -8.01 -7.00 6.64
CA MET A 153 -7.58 -8.38 6.36
C MET A 153 -7.17 -9.18 7.62
N ILE A 154 -6.69 -8.49 8.66
CA ILE A 154 -6.24 -9.11 9.92
C ILE A 154 -7.38 -9.18 10.95
N ASP A 155 -8.40 -8.32 10.83
CA ASP A 155 -9.55 -8.33 11.73
C ASP A 155 -10.46 -9.53 11.45
N SER A 156 -10.62 -10.40 12.46
CA SER A 156 -11.54 -11.53 12.39
C SER A 156 -12.99 -11.13 12.14
N MET A 157 -13.40 -9.93 12.55
CA MET A 157 -14.76 -9.40 12.30
C MET A 157 -14.98 -9.02 10.84
N PHE A 158 -13.91 -8.73 10.08
CA PHE A 158 -14.01 -8.50 8.65
C PHE A 158 -14.19 -9.81 7.89
N GLY A 159 -13.55 -10.88 8.37
CA GLY A 159 -13.69 -12.22 7.82
C GLY A 159 -13.05 -12.35 6.44
N TYR A 160 -11.89 -11.73 6.23
CA TYR A 160 -11.15 -11.85 4.97
C TYR A 160 -10.78 -13.31 4.68
N ASP A 161 -11.19 -13.79 3.51
CA ASP A 161 -10.82 -15.11 3.01
C ASP A 161 -10.09 -14.94 1.65
N PRO A 162 -8.76 -15.17 1.60
CA PRO A 162 -8.00 -15.06 0.37
C PRO A 162 -8.28 -16.19 -0.64
N ASP A 163 -9.00 -17.24 -0.22
CA ASP A 163 -9.32 -18.40 -1.05
C ASP A 163 -10.79 -18.37 -1.53
N THR A 164 -11.49 -17.25 -1.30
CA THR A 164 -12.83 -16.98 -1.85
C THR A 164 -12.84 -17.15 -3.36
N LYS A 165 -13.66 -18.09 -3.84
CA LYS A 165 -13.83 -18.34 -5.27
C LYS A 165 -14.77 -17.31 -5.88
N LEU A 166 -14.35 -16.70 -6.98
CA LEU A 166 -15.08 -15.64 -7.65
C LEU A 166 -15.40 -16.00 -9.09
N GLY A 167 -16.66 -15.77 -9.49
CA GLY A 167 -17.14 -16.00 -10.85
C GLY A 167 -17.12 -17.47 -11.29
N GLN A 168 -17.72 -17.73 -12.45
CA GLN A 168 -17.71 -19.06 -13.10
C GLN A 168 -16.65 -19.16 -14.18
N ASN A 169 -16.10 -18.02 -14.62
CA ASN A 169 -15.10 -17.92 -15.67
C ASN A 169 -14.16 -16.71 -15.42
N PRO A 170 -12.98 -16.65 -16.07
CA PRO A 170 -11.99 -15.60 -15.81
C PRO A 170 -12.49 -14.16 -16.05
N GLY A 171 -13.40 -13.96 -16.99
CA GLY A 171 -13.95 -12.64 -17.30
C GLY A 171 -14.88 -12.13 -16.20
N GLU A 172 -15.75 -13.02 -15.71
CA GLU A 172 -16.61 -12.74 -14.57
C GLU A 172 -15.82 -12.53 -13.28
N GLU A 173 -14.84 -13.40 -13.01
CA GLU A 173 -13.92 -13.26 -11.88
C GLU A 173 -13.23 -11.88 -11.90
N THR A 174 -12.68 -11.48 -13.05
CA THR A 174 -12.03 -10.18 -13.21
C THR A 174 -13.01 -9.03 -12.92
N LEU A 175 -14.24 -9.10 -13.43
CA LEU A 175 -15.25 -8.06 -13.18
C LEU A 175 -15.61 -7.95 -11.69
N ILE A 176 -15.83 -9.08 -11.02
CA ILE A 176 -16.16 -9.13 -9.60
C ILE A 176 -15.01 -8.57 -8.77
N LEU A 177 -13.77 -8.96 -9.05
CA LEU A 177 -12.58 -8.45 -8.36
C LEU A 177 -12.45 -6.92 -8.49
N GLN A 178 -12.70 -6.37 -9.67
CA GLN A 178 -12.62 -4.92 -9.87
C GLN A 178 -13.70 -4.18 -9.08
N ARG A 179 -14.94 -4.69 -9.09
CA ARG A 179 -16.04 -4.13 -8.29
C ARG A 179 -15.78 -4.24 -6.79
N TYR A 180 -15.24 -5.37 -6.34
CA TYR A 180 -14.86 -5.59 -4.95
C TYR A 180 -13.83 -4.56 -4.50
N ARG A 181 -12.77 -4.33 -5.28
CA ARG A 181 -11.76 -3.30 -5.00
C ARG A 181 -12.39 -1.91 -4.84
N VAL A 182 -13.26 -1.52 -5.77
CA VAL A 182 -13.95 -0.22 -5.74
C VAL A 182 -14.80 -0.07 -4.49
N LEU A 183 -15.60 -1.09 -4.14
CA LEU A 183 -16.45 -1.07 -2.94
C LEU A 183 -15.61 -1.01 -1.66
N TRP A 184 -14.54 -1.81 -1.59
CA TRP A 184 -13.68 -1.85 -0.42
C TRP A 184 -12.91 -0.53 -0.23
N SER A 185 -12.30 0.00 -1.29
CA SER A 185 -11.56 1.26 -1.21
C SER A 185 -12.49 2.46 -0.95
N LEU A 186 -13.74 2.42 -1.45
CA LEU A 186 -14.78 3.38 -1.05
C LEU A 186 -15.05 3.31 0.46
N SER A 187 -15.23 2.11 1.02
CA SER A 187 -15.46 1.92 2.46
C SER A 187 -14.25 2.31 3.32
N VAL A 188 -13.03 2.12 2.82
CA VAL A 188 -11.82 2.61 3.49
C VAL A 188 -11.82 4.13 3.54
N ASP A 189 -11.97 4.81 2.40
CA ASP A 189 -11.91 6.26 2.37
C ASP A 189 -13.06 6.92 3.13
N SER A 190 -14.25 6.32 3.14
CA SER A 190 -15.37 6.83 3.95
C SER A 190 -15.07 6.74 5.45
N ARG A 191 -14.49 5.63 5.93
CA ARG A 191 -14.07 5.46 7.33
C ARG A 191 -12.93 6.39 7.71
N LEU A 192 -11.98 6.64 6.81
CA LEU A 192 -10.92 7.63 7.02
C LEU A 192 -11.50 9.03 7.21
N VAL A 193 -12.43 9.44 6.35
CA VAL A 193 -13.12 10.73 6.49
C VAL A 193 -13.90 10.80 7.81
N ALA A 194 -14.63 9.74 8.17
CA ALA A 194 -15.37 9.68 9.44
C ALA A 194 -14.44 9.79 10.67
N ALA A 195 -13.20 9.28 10.56
CA ALA A 195 -12.16 9.41 11.58
C ALA A 195 -11.42 10.76 11.55
N GLY A 196 -11.84 11.72 10.70
CA GLY A 196 -11.20 13.03 10.56
C GLY A 196 -9.82 12.98 9.88
N LYS A 197 -9.56 11.92 9.10
CA LYS A 197 -8.31 11.73 8.35
C LYS A 197 -8.49 12.11 6.90
N GLU A 198 -7.40 12.55 6.27
CA GLU A 198 -7.37 12.75 4.81
C GLU A 198 -7.44 11.38 4.11
N PRO A 199 -8.47 11.14 3.26
CA PRO A 199 -8.60 9.91 2.48
C PRO A 199 -7.64 9.90 1.28
N MET A 200 -7.45 8.74 0.65
CA MET A 200 -6.63 8.66 -0.57
C MET A 200 -7.31 9.38 -1.74
N LEU A 201 -8.60 9.12 -1.94
CA LEU A 201 -9.44 9.82 -2.90
C LEU A 201 -10.54 10.61 -2.20
N SER A 202 -10.92 11.73 -2.80
CA SER A 202 -12.09 12.50 -2.34
C SER A 202 -13.38 11.68 -2.51
N LYS A 203 -14.44 12.08 -1.80
CA LYS A 203 -15.77 11.48 -1.98
C LYS A 203 -16.24 11.60 -3.44
N GLU A 204 -15.98 12.74 -4.07
CA GLU A 204 -16.32 13.01 -5.47
C GLU A 204 -15.56 12.09 -6.43
N ASP A 205 -14.28 11.84 -6.18
CA ASP A 205 -13.47 10.94 -7.02
C ASP A 205 -13.85 9.48 -6.82
N ARG A 206 -14.16 9.07 -5.58
CA ARG A 206 -14.76 7.74 -5.31
C ARG A 206 -16.11 7.57 -6.00
N PHE A 207 -16.93 8.62 -6.06
CA PHE A 207 -18.17 8.56 -6.81
C PHE A 207 -17.94 8.39 -8.32
N LYS A 208 -16.96 9.09 -8.90
CA LYS A 208 -16.58 8.93 -10.31
C LYS A 208 -16.11 7.50 -10.61
N GLU A 209 -15.26 6.95 -9.74
CA GLU A 209 -14.77 5.58 -9.84
C GLU A 209 -15.92 4.57 -9.74
N PHE A 210 -16.74 4.66 -8.69
CA PHE A 210 -17.93 3.83 -8.50
C PHE A 210 -18.86 3.85 -9.72
N ARG A 211 -19.18 5.06 -10.22
CA ARG A 211 -20.01 5.24 -11.43
C ARG A 211 -19.42 4.55 -12.66
N SER A 212 -18.10 4.51 -12.79
CA SER A 212 -17.45 3.89 -13.94
C SER A 212 -17.66 2.36 -14.00
N TRP A 213 -17.91 1.71 -12.85
CA TRP A 213 -18.10 0.26 -12.72
C TRP A 213 -19.57 -0.18 -12.62
N TYR A 214 -20.46 0.74 -12.22
CA TYR A 214 -21.90 0.48 -12.04
C TYR A 214 -22.80 1.21 -13.05
N ARG A 215 -22.33 1.34 -14.30
CA ARG A 215 -22.99 2.10 -15.39
C ARG A 215 -24.43 1.67 -15.72
N LYS A 216 -24.83 0.45 -15.34
CA LYS A 216 -26.18 -0.09 -15.59
C LYS A 216 -27.22 0.45 -14.60
N ILE A 217 -26.80 1.03 -13.47
CA ILE A 217 -27.72 1.62 -12.49
C ILE A 217 -28.11 3.03 -12.97
N PRO A 218 -29.41 3.38 -13.01
CA PRO A 218 -29.87 4.71 -13.38
C PRO A 218 -29.22 5.82 -12.54
N PRO A 219 -28.83 6.98 -13.10
CA PRO A 219 -28.05 7.99 -12.38
C PRO A 219 -28.64 8.48 -11.04
N PRO A 220 -29.97 8.70 -10.89
CA PRO A 220 -30.54 9.09 -9.60
C PRO A 220 -30.37 8.00 -8.53
N GLN A 221 -30.62 6.74 -8.90
CA GLN A 221 -30.47 5.60 -8.01
C GLN A 221 -29.00 5.36 -7.66
N LEU A 222 -28.11 5.47 -8.64
CA LEU A 222 -26.67 5.30 -8.45
C LEU A 222 -26.11 6.28 -7.41
N LYS A 223 -26.60 7.53 -7.39
CA LYS A 223 -26.20 8.51 -6.37
C LYS A 223 -26.72 8.11 -4.99
N SER A 224 -27.99 7.69 -4.87
CA SER A 224 -28.56 7.22 -3.60
C SER A 224 -27.77 6.06 -3.02
N VAL A 225 -27.49 5.04 -3.85
CA VAL A 225 -26.68 3.87 -3.49
C VAL A 225 -25.30 4.27 -3.01
N PHE A 226 -24.61 5.16 -3.74
CA PHE A 226 -23.29 5.64 -3.33
C PHE A 226 -23.33 6.33 -1.97
N GLU A 227 -24.35 7.16 -1.71
CA GLU A 227 -24.51 7.83 -0.42
C GLU A 227 -24.73 6.84 0.73
N GLY A 228 -25.58 5.81 0.53
CA GLY A 228 -25.78 4.77 1.54
C GLY A 228 -24.51 3.94 1.79
N LEU A 229 -23.78 3.57 0.73
CA LEU A 229 -22.46 2.91 0.86
C LEU A 229 -21.47 3.79 1.63
N TRP A 230 -21.41 5.09 1.30
CA TRP A 230 -20.48 6.03 1.92
C TRP A 230 -20.78 6.26 3.41
N GLN A 231 -22.05 6.28 3.80
CA GLN A 231 -22.48 6.48 5.18
C GLN A 231 -22.38 5.20 6.02
N THR A 232 -22.28 4.04 5.39
CA THR A 232 -22.15 2.77 6.10
C THR A 232 -20.79 2.70 6.78
N SER A 233 -20.80 2.49 8.10
CA SER A 233 -19.61 2.53 8.93
C SER A 233 -18.68 1.34 8.73
N TYR A 234 -19.20 0.20 8.29
CA TYR A 234 -18.46 -1.04 8.19
C TYR A 234 -19.13 -2.03 7.24
N PHE A 235 -18.31 -2.79 6.50
CA PHE A 235 -18.75 -3.95 5.73
C PHE A 235 -17.86 -5.14 6.05
N THR A 236 -18.43 -6.33 6.07
CA THR A 236 -17.66 -7.58 6.07
C THR A 236 -17.14 -7.89 4.67
N HIS A 237 -16.13 -8.76 4.59
CA HIS A 237 -15.63 -9.30 3.33
C HIS A 237 -16.76 -9.95 2.51
N SER A 238 -17.61 -10.76 3.13
CA SER A 238 -18.73 -11.43 2.46
C SER A 238 -19.71 -10.45 1.85
N GLU A 239 -20.10 -9.40 2.58
CA GLU A 239 -21.03 -8.38 2.06
C GLU A 239 -20.45 -7.66 0.85
N LEU A 240 -19.17 -7.30 0.88
CA LEU A 240 -18.49 -6.65 -0.24
C LEU A 240 -18.43 -7.58 -1.46
N ILE A 241 -18.18 -8.88 -1.27
CA ILE A 241 -18.15 -9.88 -2.35
C ILE A 241 -19.55 -10.08 -2.95
N GLU A 242 -20.58 -10.24 -2.11
CA GLU A 242 -21.98 -10.38 -2.56
C GLU A 242 -22.42 -9.17 -3.40
N MET A 243 -22.09 -7.97 -2.93
CA MET A 243 -22.33 -6.73 -3.66
C MET A 243 -21.53 -6.65 -4.98
N ALA A 244 -20.27 -7.05 -4.96
CA ALA A 244 -19.46 -7.04 -6.18
C ALA A 244 -19.98 -8.03 -7.25
N ALA A 245 -20.46 -9.19 -6.81
CA ALA A 245 -21.02 -10.23 -7.66
C ALA A 245 -22.41 -9.88 -8.20
N ASP A 246 -23.28 -9.30 -7.37
CA ASP A 246 -24.67 -9.01 -7.72
C ASP A 246 -25.01 -7.52 -7.57
N THR A 247 -25.28 -6.87 -8.70
CA THR A 247 -25.69 -5.47 -8.74
C THR A 247 -27.01 -5.19 -8.03
N LEU A 248 -27.90 -6.18 -7.87
CA LEU A 248 -29.14 -6.02 -7.10
C LEU A 248 -28.82 -5.79 -5.62
N ARG A 249 -27.85 -6.52 -5.06
CA ARG A 249 -27.41 -6.36 -3.67
C ARG A 249 -26.80 -4.99 -3.40
N VAL A 250 -26.15 -4.39 -4.39
CA VAL A 250 -25.63 -3.02 -4.31
C VAL A 250 -26.78 -2.01 -4.26
N MET A 251 -27.86 -2.25 -5.02
CA MET A 251 -29.01 -1.35 -5.03
C MET A 251 -29.81 -1.36 -3.73
N ASP A 252 -29.73 -2.42 -2.93
CA ASP A 252 -30.34 -2.48 -1.58
C ASP A 252 -29.72 -1.45 -0.60
N ARG A 253 -28.64 -0.78 -0.99
CA ARG A 253 -27.96 0.27 -0.22
C ARG A 253 -28.41 1.69 -0.59
N ALA A 254 -29.44 1.83 -1.43
CA ALA A 254 -30.01 3.11 -1.86
C ALA A 254 -30.70 3.90 -0.74
#